data_AF-A0A6P2CUG8-F1
#
_entry.id   AF-A0A6P2CUG8-F1
#
_cell.length_a   1.000
_cell.length_b   1.000
_cell.length_c   1.000
_cell.angle_alpha   90.00
_cell.angle_beta   90.00
_cell.angle_gamma   90.00
#
_symmetry.space_group_name_H-M   'P 1'
#
loop_
_entity.id
_entity.type
_entity.pdbx_description
1 polymer ?
#
loop_
_entity_poly.entity_id
_entity_poly.type
_entity_poly.pdbx_seq_one_letter_code
_entity_poly.pdbx_strand_id
1 'polypeptide(L)' 'MSTNSEPTPIGMVGCTTCHQVVECSAADVATFLSQGWPKCCNEVMTYYATSEKPHLPRWARQ' A
#
# COMPACT_ATOMS: atom_id res chain seq x y z
N MET A 1 -16.82 -23.83 -6.72
CA MET A 1 -15.37 -23.64 -6.89
C MET A 1 -15.02 -22.34 -6.19
N SER A 2 -14.45 -22.41 -4.99
CA SER A 2 -14.09 -21.22 -4.21
C SER A 2 -12.86 -20.58 -4.84
N THR A 3 -13.05 -19.46 -5.54
CA THR A 3 -11.95 -18.62 -5.99
C THR A 3 -11.36 -17.95 -4.74
N ASN A 4 -10.43 -18.64 -4.09
CA ASN A 4 -9.60 -18.08 -3.03
C ASN A 4 -8.71 -17.02 -3.67
N SER A 5 -9.25 -15.82 -3.84
CA SER A 5 -8.54 -14.67 -4.37
C SER A 5 -7.77 -14.10 -3.19
N GLU A 6 -6.60 -14.66 -2.93
CA GLU A 6 -5.69 -14.13 -1.93
C GLU A 6 -5.50 -12.64 -2.24
N PRO A 7 -5.81 -11.73 -1.31
CA PRO A 7 -5.87 -10.30 -1.62
C PRO A 7 -4.47 -9.83 -2.00
N THR A 8 -4.28 -9.51 -3.28
CA THR A 8 -2.99 -9.05 -3.78
C THR A 8 -2.63 -7.73 -3.09
N PRO A 9 -1.44 -7.60 -2.51
CA PRO A 9 -1.01 -6.36 -1.89
C PRO A 9 -0.89 -5.24 -2.94
N ILE A 10 -1.56 -4.12 -2.69
CA ILE A 10 -1.58 -2.94 -3.58
C ILE A 10 -0.69 -1.80 -3.07
N GLY A 11 -0.09 -1.99 -1.90
CA GLY A 11 0.68 -0.97 -1.22
C GLY A 11 1.29 -1.48 0.07
N MET A 12 2.03 -0.60 0.72
CA MET A 12 2.66 -0.84 2.02
C MET A 12 2.44 0.38 2.91
N VAL A 13 2.29 0.18 4.21
CA VAL A 13 2.38 1.26 5.20
C VAL A 13 3.67 1.10 6.01
N GLY A 14 4.40 2.19 6.21
CA GLY A 14 5.68 2.22 6.89
C GLY A 14 5.73 3.22 8.03
N CYS A 15 6.32 2.82 9.16
CA CYS A 15 6.66 3.72 10.26
C CYS A 15 8.05 4.33 10.00
N THR A 16 8.15 5.65 10.01
CA THR A 16 9.40 6.39 9.83
C THR A 16 10.33 6.31 11.04
N THR A 17 9.80 6.00 12.23
CA THR A 17 10.60 5.95 13.46
C THR A 17 11.25 4.58 13.68
N CYS A 18 10.46 3.49 13.63
CA CYS A 18 10.97 2.13 13.85
C CYS A 18 11.24 1.34 12.56
N HIS A 19 10.96 1.93 11.40
CA HIS A 19 11.11 1.32 10.08
C HIS A 19 10.28 0.04 9.87
N GLN A 20 9.25 -0.18 10.69
CA GLN A 20 8.33 -1.29 10.52
C GLN A 20 7.45 -1.05 9.30
N VAL A 21 7.35 -2.06 8.43
CA VAL A 21 6.55 -2.04 7.21
C VAL A 21 5.51 -3.14 7.26
N VAL A 22 4.30 -2.84 6.80
CA VAL A 22 3.19 -3.79 6.69
C VAL A 22 2.62 -3.70 5.28
N GLU A 23 2.49 -4.83 4.60
CA GLU A 23 1.83 -4.90 3.29
C GLU A 23 0.32 -4.71 3.45
N CYS A 24 -0.32 -4.05 2.50
CA CYS A 24 -1.74 -3.72 2.56
C CYS A 24 -2.44 -4.10 1.26
N SER A 25 -3.59 -4.75 1.40
CA SER A 25 -4.52 -5.00 0.32
C SER A 25 -5.45 -3.82 0.07
N ALA A 26 -6.23 -3.88 -1.02
CA ALA A 26 -7.26 -2.88 -1.29
C ALA A 26 -8.32 -2.79 -0.19
N ALA A 27 -8.63 -3.91 0.47
CA ALA A 27 -9.58 -3.94 1.58
C ALA A 27 -9.03 -3.24 2.82
N ASP A 28 -7.74 -3.40 3.11
CA ASP A 28 -7.08 -2.73 4.22
C ASP A 28 -7.08 -1.22 4.01
N VAL A 29 -6.72 -0.76 2.81
CA VAL A 29 -6.74 0.67 2.46
C VAL A 29 -8.16 1.25 2.57
N ALA A 30 -9.18 0.55 2.08
CA ALA A 30 -10.57 0.98 2.21
C ALA A 30 -11.00 1.09 3.69
N THR A 31 -10.52 0.17 4.53
CA THR A 31 -10.74 0.21 5.99
C THR A 31 -10.05 1.42 6.60
N PHE A 32 -8.79 1.72 6.22
CA PHE A 32 -8.05 2.88 6.72
C PHE A 32 -8.70 4.21 6.31
N LEU A 33 -9.28 4.29 5.12
CA LEU A 33 -10.01 5.48 4.68
C LEU A 33 -11.27 5.73 5.53
N SER A 34 -11.89 4.67 6.05
CA SER A 34 -13.12 4.75 6.84
C SER A 34 -12.85 4.92 8.34
N GLN A 35 -11.81 4.27 8.85
CA GLN A 35 -11.51 4.17 10.28
C GLN A 35 -10.29 4.99 10.72
N GLY A 36 -9.51 5.50 9.77
CA GLY A 36 -8.26 6.20 10.00
C GLY A 36 -7.02 5.35 9.68
N TRP A 37 -5.92 6.04 9.39
CA TRP A 37 -4.64 5.41 9.08
C TRP A 37 -4.00 4.77 10.33
N PRO A 38 -3.32 3.61 10.17
CA PRO A 38 -2.63 2.95 11.26
C PRO A 38 -1.54 3.83 11.87
N LYS A 39 -1.33 3.68 13.18
CA LYS A 39 -0.32 4.41 13.94
C LYS A 39 0.75 3.48 14.48
N CYS A 40 1.99 3.95 14.48
CA CYS A 40 3.13 3.27 15.08
C CYS A 40 4.07 4.34 15.66
N CYS A 41 4.76 4.04 16.77
CA CYS A 41 5.63 5.00 17.46
C CYS A 41 4.96 6.36 17.78
N ASN A 42 3.65 6.33 18.06
CA ASN A 42 2.82 7.52 18.32
C ASN A 42 2.62 8.47 17.12
N GLU A 43 2.92 8.01 15.89
CA GLU A 43 2.74 8.75 14.64
C GLU A 43 1.87 7.96 13.64
N VAL A 44 1.29 8.66 12.67
CA VAL A 44 0.56 8.03 11.56
C VAL A 44 1.56 7.42 10.57
N MET A 45 1.36 6.16 10.20
CA MET A 45 2.24 5.48 9.24
C MET A 45 2.05 6.04 7.82
N THR A 46 3.13 6.05 7.04
CA THR A 46 3.15 6.55 5.66
C THR A 46 2.76 5.46 4.69
N TYR A 47 1.87 5.76 3.73
CA TYR A 47 1.47 4.82 2.68
C TYR A 47 2.32 4.95 1.42
N TYR A 48 2.77 3.82 0.90
CA TYR A 48 3.53 3.66 -0.33
C TYR A 48 2.70 2.79 -1.28
N ALA A 49 2.13 3.41 -2.33
CA ALA A 49 1.41 2.67 -3.36
C ALA A 49 2.40 1.87 -4.23
N THR A 50 2.14 0.60 -4.52
CA THR A 50 2.98 -0.20 -5.43
C THR A 50 2.72 0.09 -6.91
N SER A 51 1.73 0.94 -7.20
CA SER A 51 1.37 1.31 -8.56
C SER A 51 2.17 2.50 -9.08
N GLU A 52 3.47 2.30 -9.29
CA GLU A 52 4.16 3.02 -10.34
C GLU A 52 4.46 2.02 -11.45
N LYS A 53 3.51 1.86 -12.38
CA LYS A 53 3.91 1.52 -13.74
C LYS A 53 4.98 2.56 -14.08
N PRO A 54 6.24 2.19 -14.35
CA PRO A 54 7.23 3.18 -14.72
C PRO A 54 6.60 3.98 -15.84
N HIS A 55 6.47 5.30 -15.65
CA HIS A 55 6.15 6.19 -16.74
C HIS A 55 7.34 6.08 -17.70
N LEU A 56 7.28 5.08 -18.59
CA LEU A 56 8.23 4.98 -19.67
C LEU A 56 8.16 6.33 -20.37
N PRO A 57 9.26 7.08 -20.41
CA PRO A 57 9.28 8.35 -21.09
C PRO A 57 8.79 8.14 -22.52
N ARG A 58 8.16 9.16 -23.12
CA ARG A 58 7.50 9.05 -24.43
C ARG A 58 8.35 8.38 -25.52
N TRP A 59 9.68 8.41 -25.42
CA TRP A 59 10.62 7.76 -26.35
C TRP A 59 10.69 6.22 -26.25
N ALA A 60 10.19 5.61 -25.19
CA ALA A 60 10.28 4.16 -24.94
C ALA A 60 9.01 3.37 -25.34
N ARG A 61 8.05 4.00 -26.04
CA ARG A 61 6.91 3.33 -26.69
C ARG A 61 7.25 3.14 -28.17
N GLN A 62 7.95 2.06 -28.51
CA GLN A 62 8.13 1.59 -29.89
C GLN A 62 7.51 0.22 -30.03
#